data_AF-U5LJI8-F1
#
_entry.id   AF-U5LJI8-F1
#
_cell.length_a   1.000
_cell.length_b   1.000
_cell.length_c   1.000
_cell.angle_alpha   90.00
_cell.angle_beta   90.00
_cell.angle_gamma   90.00
#
_symmetry.space_group_name_H-M   'P 1'
#
loop_
_entity.id
_entity.type
_entity.pdbx_description
1 polymer ?
#
loop_
_entity_poly.entity_id
_entity_poly.type
_entity_poly.pdbx_seq_one_letter_code
_entity_poly.pdbx_strand_id
1 'polypeptide(L)'
;MNLDNFQILDVSKDHIGRYLKLKVELPDGDSVIRWGLDEFTYRQIKEVVSKKYFDSLAIDYQYEMVTCVGTYKESLKEPPGYRGTIRCIQGNRAARIEFSCSSKFAGNMEWFRKEVSGVEDIEHLLWEKYLS
;
A
#
# COMPACT_ATOMS: atom_id res chain seq x y z
N MET A 1 -4.43 -17.25 -8.09
CA MET A 1 -5.03 -15.92 -7.92
C MET A 1 -3.90 -14.91 -8.12
N ASN A 2 -3.82 -14.25 -9.28
CA ASN A 2 -2.93 -13.10 -9.43
C ASN A 2 -3.63 -11.97 -8.71
N LEU A 3 -3.23 -11.68 -7.47
CA LEU A 3 -3.64 -10.44 -6.84
C LEU A 3 -2.82 -9.34 -7.49
N ASP A 4 -3.47 -8.62 -8.41
CA ASP A 4 -2.92 -7.42 -9.00
C ASP A 4 -2.53 -6.41 -7.92
N ASN A 5 -1.58 -5.54 -8.25
CA ASN A 5 -1.12 -4.52 -7.31
C ASN A 5 -2.31 -3.63 -6.89
N PHE A 6 -2.31 -3.13 -5.66
CA PHE A 6 -3.34 -2.18 -5.23
C PHE A 6 -3.04 -0.80 -5.76
N GLN A 7 -3.97 -0.18 -6.48
CA GLN A 7 -3.78 1.21 -6.90
C GLN A 7 -3.92 2.13 -5.69
N ILE A 8 -2.91 2.96 -5.45
CA ILE A 8 -2.92 3.97 -4.39
C ILE A 8 -3.63 5.21 -4.93
N LEU A 9 -4.83 5.48 -4.41
CA LEU A 9 -5.63 6.65 -4.75
C LEU A 9 -5.26 7.87 -3.89
N ASP A 10 -4.94 7.64 -2.62
CA ASP A 10 -4.50 8.69 -1.69
C ASP A 10 -3.65 8.12 -0.55
N VAL A 11 -2.81 8.98 0.03
CA VAL A 11 -2.02 8.73 1.24
C VAL A 11 -2.18 9.94 2.15
N SER A 12 -2.95 9.81 3.22
CA SER A 12 -3.32 10.97 4.03
C SER A 12 -3.55 10.62 5.50
N LYS A 13 -3.98 11.61 6.28
CA LYS A 13 -4.40 11.46 7.66
C LYS A 13 -5.67 12.27 7.91
N ASP A 14 -6.55 11.73 8.73
CA ASP A 14 -7.76 12.40 9.21
C ASP A 14 -7.93 12.16 10.72
N HIS A 15 -9.13 12.42 11.25
CA HIS A 15 -9.45 12.25 12.67
C HIS A 15 -9.44 10.79 13.13
N ILE A 16 -9.61 9.81 12.22
CA ILE A 16 -9.57 8.38 12.52
C ILE A 16 -8.12 7.90 12.54
N GLY A 17 -7.27 8.45 11.67
CA GLY A 17 -5.84 8.18 11.67
C GLY A 17 -5.18 8.33 10.31
N ARG A 18 -4.00 7.73 10.16
CA ARG A 18 -3.21 7.70 8.93
C ARG A 18 -3.67 6.53 8.06
N TYR A 19 -3.79 6.73 6.76
CA TYR A 19 -4.32 5.71 5.86
C TYR A 19 -3.74 5.77 4.43
N LEU A 20 -3.90 4.65 3.72
CA LEU A 20 -3.94 4.61 2.26
C LEU A 20 -5.38 4.46 1.82
N LYS A 21 -5.80 5.21 0.82
CA LYS A 21 -7.02 4.90 0.07
C LYS A 21 -6.58 4.05 -1.11
N LEU A 22 -6.99 2.79 -1.12
CA LEU A 22 -6.57 1.82 -2.12
C LEU A 22 -7.76 1.41 -2.97
N LYS A 23 -7.55 1.31 -4.28
CA LYS A 23 -8.42 0.51 -5.15
C LYS A 23 -7.81 -0.87 -5.27
N VAL A 24 -8.60 -1.90 -4.96
CA VAL A 24 -8.22 -3.30 -5.01
C VAL A 24 -9.12 -4.03 -6.00
N GLU A 25 -8.54 -4.91 -6.79
CA GLU A 25 -9.28 -5.76 -7.73
C GLU A 25 -9.46 -7.14 -7.08
N LEU A 26 -10.71 -7.53 -6.86
CA LEU A 26 -11.10 -8.82 -6.31
C LEU A 26 -11.87 -9.64 -7.35
N PRO A 27 -12.01 -10.96 -7.17
CA PRO A 27 -12.74 -11.81 -8.12
C PRO A 27 -14.19 -11.38 -8.38
N ASP A 28 -14.82 -10.72 -7.40
CA ASP A 28 -16.18 -10.20 -7.44
C ASP A 28 -16.27 -8.73 -7.90
N GLY A 29 -15.14 -8.05 -8.07
CA GLY A 29 -15.05 -6.73 -8.69
C GLY A 29 -14.05 -5.79 -8.01
N ASP A 30 -14.03 -4.55 -8.51
CA ASP A 30 -13.23 -3.48 -7.95
C ASP A 30 -13.83 -2.97 -6.63
N SER A 31 -12.98 -2.77 -5.62
CA SER A 31 -13.36 -2.17 -4.33
C SER A 31 -12.41 -1.06 -3.92
N VAL A 32 -12.93 -0.07 -3.21
CA VAL A 32 -12.11 1.00 -2.61
C VAL A 32 -12.09 0.84 -1.10
N ILE A 33 -10.90 0.65 -0.54
CA ILE A 33 -10.70 0.43 0.89
C ILE A 33 -9.87 1.53 1.55
N ARG A 34 -10.09 1.67 2.85
CA ARG A 34 -9.25 2.41 3.77
C ARG A 34 -8.27 1.45 4.44
N TRP A 35 -6.99 1.56 4.07
CA TRP A 35 -5.92 0.79 4.70
C TRP A 35 -5.28 1.59 5.82
N GLY A 36 -5.52 1.20 7.08
CA GLY A 36 -4.93 1.86 8.24
C GLY A 36 -3.41 1.70 8.30
N LEU A 37 -2.69 2.79 8.58
CA LEU A 37 -1.23 2.80 8.69
C LEU A 37 -0.78 3.22 10.09
N ASP A 38 0.27 2.56 10.57
CA ASP A 38 1.06 3.08 11.68
C ASP A 38 1.90 4.30 11.22
N GLU A 39 2.41 5.07 12.18
CA GLU A 39 3.17 6.28 11.89
C GLU A 39 4.44 6.04 11.09
N PHE A 40 5.17 4.97 11.42
CA PHE A 40 6.44 4.66 10.76
C PHE A 40 6.18 4.36 9.28
N THR A 41 5.30 3.40 8.99
CA THR A 41 4.98 3.01 7.61
C THR A 41 4.37 4.16 6.80
N TYR A 42 3.51 4.98 7.42
CA TYR A 42 2.94 6.17 6.78
C TYR A 42 4.00 7.15 6.29
N ARG A 43 5.01 7.47 7.12
CA ARG A 43 6.07 8.40 6.72
C ARG A 43 6.85 7.88 5.51
N GLN A 44 7.19 6.59 5.52
CA GLN A 44 7.93 5.93 4.45
C GLN A 44 7.17 5.98 3.12
N ILE A 45 5.88 5.61 3.12
CA ILE A 45 5.05 5.66 1.92
C ILE A 45 4.83 7.10 1.44
N LYS A 46 4.54 8.02 2.37
CA LYS A 46 4.31 9.43 2.02
C LYS A 46 5.55 10.05 1.38
N GLU A 47 6.74 9.69 1.83
CA GLU A 47 8.01 10.13 1.23
C GLU A 47 8.15 9.63 -0.21
N VAL A 48 7.85 8.36 -0.47
CA VAL A 48 7.89 7.78 -1.83
C VAL A 48 6.90 8.49 -2.77
N VAL A 49 5.65 8.66 -2.33
CA VAL A 49 4.59 9.25 -3.16
C VAL A 49 4.81 10.75 -3.38
N SER A 50 5.35 11.48 -2.41
CA SER A 50 5.57 12.93 -2.52
C SER A 50 6.78 13.33 -3.36
N LYS A 51 7.81 12.48 -3.45
CA LYS A 51 9.04 12.80 -4.21
C LYS A 51 8.88 12.75 -5.74
N LYS A 52 7.76 12.22 -6.28
CA LYS A 52 7.48 12.08 -7.74
C LYS A 52 8.72 11.69 -8.55
N TYR A 53 9.01 10.38 -8.57
CA TYR A 53 10.32 9.81 -8.89
C TYR A 53 11.01 10.28 -10.18
N PHE A 54 10.28 10.50 -11.27
CA PHE A 54 10.86 10.87 -12.57
C PHE A 54 10.88 12.39 -12.84
N ASP A 55 9.91 13.12 -12.30
CA ASP A 55 9.61 14.52 -12.58
C ASP A 55 8.69 15.07 -11.48
N SER A 56 9.17 16.05 -10.73
CA SER A 56 8.45 16.67 -9.62
C SER A 56 7.24 17.52 -10.04
N LEU A 57 7.18 17.95 -11.30
CA LEU A 57 6.11 18.80 -11.82
C LEU A 57 5.00 18.01 -12.51
N ALA A 58 5.25 16.77 -12.90
CA ALA A 58 4.24 15.96 -13.58
C ALA A 58 3.04 15.62 -12.67
N ILE A 59 1.87 15.62 -13.28
CA ILE A 59 0.57 15.49 -12.61
C ILE A 59 -0.11 14.14 -12.89
N ASP A 60 0.46 13.34 -13.78
CA ASP A 60 -0.09 12.08 -14.30
C ASP A 60 0.52 10.83 -13.64
N TYR A 61 1.06 10.98 -12.43
CA TYR A 61 1.61 9.85 -11.69
C TYR A 61 0.52 8.89 -11.24
N GLN A 62 0.78 7.62 -11.45
CA GLN A 62 0.05 6.53 -10.83
C GLN A 62 0.97 5.76 -9.90
N TYR A 63 0.43 5.33 -8.76
CA TYR A 63 1.16 4.58 -7.76
C TYR A 63 0.40 3.28 -7.48
N GLU A 64 1.14 2.19 -7.48
CA GLU A 64 0.61 0.86 -7.17
C GLU A 64 1.40 0.27 -6.00
N MET A 65 0.70 -0.18 -4.96
CA MET A 65 1.29 -0.96 -3.88
C MET A 65 1.40 -2.42 -4.32
N VAL A 66 2.62 -2.95 -4.34
CA VAL A 66 2.84 -4.37 -4.60
C VAL A 66 2.39 -5.18 -3.40
N THR A 67 1.59 -6.22 -3.64
CA THR A 67 0.93 -7.01 -2.58
C THR A 67 1.91 -7.89 -1.79
N CYS A 68 3.05 -8.22 -2.38
CA CYS A 68 4.12 -8.98 -1.74
C CYS A 68 5.01 -8.10 -0.85
N VAL A 69 5.35 -8.60 0.34
CA VAL A 69 6.27 -7.96 1.28
C VAL A 69 7.55 -8.79 1.39
N GLY A 70 8.70 -8.12 1.34
CA GLY A 70 10.01 -8.74 1.52
C GLY A 70 10.47 -8.67 2.98
N THR A 71 11.36 -9.58 3.36
CA THR A 71 12.10 -9.52 4.62
C THR A 71 13.57 -9.28 4.35
N TYR A 72 14.24 -8.51 5.21
CA TYR A 72 15.68 -8.27 5.11
C TYR A 72 16.33 -8.32 6.50
N LYS A 73 17.61 -8.66 6.57
CA LYS A 73 18.40 -8.58 7.80
C LYS A 73 19.52 -7.57 7.60
N GLU A 74 19.52 -6.49 8.38
CA GLU A 74 20.63 -5.53 8.38
C GLU A 74 21.86 -6.10 9.09
N SER A 75 21.65 -6.94 10.11
CA SER A 75 22.72 -7.65 10.81
C SER A 75 22.24 -9.00 11.37
N LEU A 76 23.17 -9.86 11.79
CA LEU A 76 22.86 -11.15 12.42
C LEU A 76 22.23 -11.01 13.83
N LYS A 77 22.32 -9.84 14.44
CA LYS A 77 21.90 -9.59 15.83
C LYS A 77 20.51 -8.98 15.94
N GLU A 78 19.96 -8.45 14.84
CA GLU A 78 18.69 -7.76 14.83
C GLU A 78 17.58 -8.64 14.23
N PRO A 79 16.32 -8.46 14.69
CA PRO A 79 15.17 -9.07 14.04
C PRO A 79 15.09 -8.61 12.57
N PRO A 80 14.61 -9.47 11.65
CA PRO A 80 14.48 -9.08 10.26
C PRO A 80 13.52 -7.90 10.12
N GLY A 81 13.93 -6.89 9.35
CA GLY A 81 13.07 -5.81 8.91
C GLY A 81 12.17 -6.25 7.76
N TYR A 82 11.14 -5.45 7.49
CA TYR A 82 10.18 -5.70 6.41
C TYR A 82 10.26 -4.59 5.35
N ARG A 83 10.07 -4.96 4.08
CA ARG A 83 10.05 -4.03 2.95
C ARG A 83 8.80 -4.19 2.12
N GLY A 84 8.08 -3.10 1.93
CA GLY A 84 7.06 -3.00 0.89
C GLY A 84 7.69 -2.49 -0.41
N THR A 85 6.94 -2.58 -1.50
CA THR A 85 7.33 -1.99 -2.79
C THR A 85 6.17 -1.17 -3.34
N ILE A 86 6.46 0.07 -3.74
CA ILE A 86 5.54 0.89 -4.53
C ILE A 86 6.08 0.95 -5.95
N ARG A 87 5.22 0.64 -6.92
CA ARG A 87 5.49 0.87 -8.33
C ARG A 87 4.97 2.26 -8.69
N CYS A 88 5.87 3.13 -9.13
CA CYS A 88 5.56 4.46 -9.65
C CYS A 88 5.49 4.39 -11.18
N ILE A 89 4.41 4.92 -11.75
CA ILE A 89 4.14 4.87 -13.19
C ILE A 89 3.89 6.30 -13.68
N GLN A 90 4.50 6.67 -14.80
CA GLN A 90 4.29 7.95 -15.49
C GLN A 90 4.34 7.71 -17.01
N GLY A 91 3.19 7.84 -17.68
CA GLY A 91 3.05 7.44 -19.09
C GLY A 91 3.57 6.02 -19.32
N ASN A 92 4.57 5.86 -20.18
CA ASN A 92 5.18 4.57 -20.51
C ASN A 92 6.36 4.16 -19.60
N ARG A 93 6.65 4.93 -18.54
CA ARG A 93 7.75 4.66 -17.61
C ARG A 93 7.21 4.05 -16.31
N ALA A 94 7.94 3.09 -15.76
CA ALA A 94 7.64 2.53 -14.45
C ALA A 94 8.93 2.27 -13.65
N ALA A 95 8.91 2.54 -12.35
CA ALA A 95 9.98 2.23 -11.41
C ALA A 95 9.40 1.54 -10.17
N ARG A 96 10.18 0.64 -9.56
CA ARG A 96 9.84 0.01 -8.28
C ARG A 96 10.70 0.64 -7.19
N ILE A 97 10.05 1.15 -6.15
CA ILE A 97 10.69 1.79 -5.02
C ILE A 97 10.40 0.97 -3.78
N GLU A 98 11.45 0.38 -3.21
CA GLU A 98 11.36 -0.32 -1.92
C GLU A 98 11.29 0.71 -0.78
N PHE A 99 10.54 0.38 0.26
CA PHE A 99 10.48 1.17 1.48
C PHE A 99 10.39 0.25 2.69
N SER A 100 11.01 0.63 3.80
CA SER A 100 10.89 -0.11 5.06
C SER A 100 9.48 0.05 5.63
N CYS A 101 8.92 -1.03 6.19
CA CYS A 101 7.58 -1.01 6.77
C CYS A 101 7.53 -1.73 8.12
N SER A 102 6.45 -1.50 8.87
CA SER A 102 6.25 -2.16 10.16
C SER A 102 5.88 -3.65 9.96
N SER A 103 6.15 -4.45 10.99
CA SER A 103 5.69 -5.86 11.02
C SER A 103 4.17 -5.97 10.92
N LYS A 104 3.42 -5.02 11.49
CA LYS A 104 1.96 -4.97 11.38
C LYS A 104 1.52 -4.77 9.94
N PHE A 105 2.14 -3.83 9.22
CA PHE A 105 1.85 -3.64 7.81
C PHE A 105 2.14 -4.91 7.00
N ALA A 106 3.31 -5.52 7.23
CA ALA A 106 3.70 -6.76 6.58
C ALA A 106 2.69 -7.90 6.83
N GLY A 107 2.28 -8.08 8.09
CA GLY A 107 1.28 -9.06 8.48
C GLY A 107 -0.08 -8.83 7.82
N ASN A 108 -0.55 -7.58 7.74
CA ASN A 108 -1.80 -7.25 7.08
C ASN A 108 -1.77 -7.53 5.57
N MET A 109 -0.64 -7.26 4.91
CA MET A 109 -0.47 -7.58 3.48
C MET A 109 -0.47 -9.09 3.24
N GLU A 110 0.22 -9.85 4.10
CA GLU A 110 0.21 -11.32 4.03
C GLU A 110 -1.18 -11.90 4.29
N TRP A 111 -1.91 -11.36 5.28
CA TRP A 111 -3.30 -11.73 5.55
C TRP A 111 -4.17 -11.49 4.32
N PHE A 112 -4.12 -10.28 3.74
CA PHE A 112 -4.92 -9.97 2.55
C PHE A 112 -4.63 -10.96 1.42
N ARG A 113 -3.35 -11.24 1.17
CA ARG A 113 -2.96 -12.14 0.09
C ARG A 113 -3.46 -13.58 0.25
N LYS A 114 -3.53 -14.06 1.49
CA LYS A 114 -3.82 -15.47 1.80
C LYS A 114 -5.29 -15.72 2.07
N GLU A 115 -5.96 -14.75 2.71
CA GLU A 115 -7.28 -14.95 3.29
C GLU A 115 -8.39 -14.19 2.57
N VAL A 116 -8.07 -13.11 1.83
CA VAL A 116 -9.10 -12.33 1.13
C VAL A 116 -9.40 -12.94 -0.22
N SER A 117 -10.65 -13.36 -0.38
CA SER A 117 -11.18 -14.01 -1.59
C SER A 117 -12.34 -13.24 -2.22
N GLY A 118 -12.99 -12.36 -1.47
CA GLY A 118 -14.05 -11.48 -1.95
C GLY A 118 -14.28 -10.28 -1.04
N VAL A 119 -15.23 -9.42 -1.43
CA VAL A 119 -15.56 -8.17 -0.73
C VAL A 119 -16.00 -8.41 0.71
N GLU A 120 -16.68 -9.52 0.98
CA GLU A 120 -17.15 -9.90 2.31
C GLU A 120 -16.01 -9.99 3.34
N ASP A 121 -14.83 -10.46 2.94
CA ASP A 121 -13.65 -10.58 3.82
C ASP A 121 -13.09 -9.21 4.24
N ILE A 122 -13.32 -8.18 3.41
CA ILE A 122 -12.80 -6.83 3.58
C ILE A 122 -13.89 -5.80 3.78
N GLU A 123 -15.12 -6.22 4.11
CA GLU A 123 -16.26 -5.33 4.24
C GLU A 123 -16.00 -4.24 5.30
N HIS A 124 -15.25 -4.59 6.35
CA HIS A 124 -14.83 -3.69 7.42
C HIS A 124 -13.80 -2.63 6.99
N LEU A 125 -13.16 -2.80 5.82
CA LEU A 125 -12.18 -1.87 5.27
C LEU A 125 -12.78 -0.95 4.20
N LEU A 126 -14.01 -1.19 3.74
CA LEU A 126 -14.64 -0.42 2.68
C LEU A 126 -14.68 1.07 3.00
N TRP A 127 -14.23 1.89 2.05
CA TRP A 127 -14.09 3.35 2.22
C TRP A 127 -15.41 4.02 2.62
N GLU A 128 -16.53 3.54 2.09
CA GLU A 128 -17.87 4.07 2.33
C GLU A 128 -18.27 4.05 3.80
N LYS A 129 -17.72 3.11 4.59
CA LYS A 129 -17.98 3.01 6.04
C LYS A 129 -17.36 4.16 6.86
N TYR A 130 -16.51 4.98 6.23
CA TYR A 130 -15.78 6.07 6.88
C TYR A 130 -16.16 7.46 6.34
N LEU A 131 -17.22 7.56 5.53
CA LEU A 131 -17.71 8.82 4.96
C LEU A 131 -18.68 9.58 5.89
N SER A 132 -18.91 9.08 7.10
CA SER A 132 -19.83 9.65 8.11
C SER A 132 -19.29 10.92 8.76
#